data_AF-A0A950SH28-F1
#
_entry.id   AF-A0A950SH28-F1
#
_cell.length_a   1.000
_cell.length_b   1.000
_cell.length_c   1.000
_cell.angle_alpha   90.00
_cell.angle_beta   90.00
_cell.angle_gamma   90.00
#
_symmetry.space_group_name_H-M   'P 1'
#
loop_
_entity.id
_entity.type
_entity.pdbx_description
1 polymer ?
#
loop_
_entity_poly.entity_id
_entity_poly.type
_entity_poly.pdbx_seq_one_letter_code
_entity_poly.pdbx_strand_id
1 'polypeptide(L)'
;MNRYDRNLQIIYVAILMSTLIYAVVAWATTHLVTPGKSLGDELYDPITIGLYSAAAGTFLAALIIRARKKLIVRWVMLEAGCICGLVAAMMQGDWRLYIAPWALALVGFIGLYPRVRMGTR
;
A
#
# COMPACT_ATOMS: atom_id res chain seq x y z
N MET A 1 -14.76 23.01 11.22
CA MET A 1 -13.65 22.18 10.69
C MET A 1 -12.72 23.07 9.88
N ASN A 2 -11.41 23.10 10.18
CA ASN A 2 -10.47 23.97 9.47
C ASN A 2 -10.33 23.50 8.00
N ARG A 3 -10.21 24.41 7.03
CA ARG A 3 -10.08 24.03 5.60
C ARG A 3 -8.92 23.07 5.36
N TYR A 4 -7.85 23.22 6.14
CA TYR A 4 -6.66 22.38 6.10
C TYR A 4 -6.95 20.91 6.48
N ASP A 5 -7.73 20.67 7.54
CA ASP A 5 -8.04 19.31 8.02
C ASP A 5 -8.94 18.57 7.02
N ARG A 6 -9.90 19.28 6.41
CA ARG A 6 -10.74 18.73 5.35
C ARG A 6 -9.92 18.32 4.14
N ASN A 7 -8.97 19.15 3.71
CA ASN A 7 -8.10 18.82 2.58
C ASN A 7 -7.24 17.59 2.87
N LEU A 8 -6.76 17.42 4.12
CA LEU A 8 -6.02 16.23 4.54
C LEU A 8 -6.88 14.96 4.51
N GLN A 9 -8.14 15.03 4.93
CA GLN A 9 -9.06 13.89 4.84
C GLN A 9 -9.35 13.50 3.39
N ILE A 10 -9.55 14.49 2.51
CA ILE A 10 -9.78 14.23 1.07
C ILE A 10 -8.55 13.52 0.47
N ILE A 11 -7.34 14.01 0.75
CA ILE A 11 -6.10 13.38 0.27
C ILE A 11 -5.95 11.96 0.84
N TYR A 12 -6.23 11.76 2.13
CA TYR A 12 -6.20 10.44 2.74
C TYR A 12 -7.13 9.45 2.05
N VAL A 13 -8.39 9.84 1.84
CA VAL A 13 -9.38 9.00 1.16
C VAL A 13 -8.97 8.74 -0.29
N ALA A 14 -8.46 9.74 -1.01
CA ALA A 14 -8.01 9.57 -2.39
C ALA A 14 -6.87 8.54 -2.50
N ILE A 15 -5.87 8.60 -1.62
CA ILE A 15 -4.76 7.64 -1.58
C ILE A 15 -5.24 6.26 -1.10
N LEU A 16 -6.16 6.19 -0.15
CA LEU A 16 -6.72 4.90 0.26
C LEU A 16 -7.48 4.25 -0.91
N MET A 17 -8.29 5.02 -1.63
CA MET A 17 -9.03 4.56 -2.81
C MET A 17 -8.11 4.14 -3.95
N SER A 18 -6.97 4.80 -4.17
CA SER A 18 -6.00 4.37 -5.20
C SER A 18 -5.48 2.95 -4.92
N THR A 19 -5.24 2.59 -3.65
CA THR A 19 -4.85 1.21 -3.31
C THR A 19 -5.93 0.19 -3.62
N LEU A 20 -7.21 0.54 -3.48
CA LEU A 20 -8.31 -0.34 -3.89
C LEU A 20 -8.37 -0.51 -5.41
N ILE A 21 -8.10 0.57 -6.17
CA ILE A 21 -8.01 0.50 -7.63
C ILE A 21 -6.88 -0.45 -8.04
N TYR A 22 -5.73 -0.42 -7.36
CA TYR A 22 -4.64 -1.37 -7.60
C TYR A 22 -5.05 -2.82 -7.38
N ALA A 23 -5.84 -3.10 -6.33
CA ALA A 23 -6.38 -4.44 -6.09
C ALA A 23 -7.25 -4.92 -7.27
N VAL A 24 -8.12 -4.04 -7.78
CA VAL A 24 -8.98 -4.32 -8.94
C VAL A 24 -8.13 -4.54 -10.19
N VAL A 25 -7.11 -3.73 -10.42
CA VAL A 25 -6.20 -3.87 -11.57
C VAL A 25 -5.41 -5.18 -11.49
N ALA A 26 -4.85 -5.51 -10.33
CA ALA A 26 -4.14 -6.78 -10.10
C ALA A 26 -5.07 -7.96 -10.43
N TRP A 27 -6.27 -7.97 -9.85
CA TRP A 27 -7.25 -9.02 -10.12
C TRP A 27 -7.65 -9.08 -11.60
N ALA A 28 -8.07 -7.96 -12.21
CA ALA A 28 -8.51 -7.94 -13.60
C ALA A 28 -7.42 -8.43 -14.58
N THR A 29 -6.15 -8.09 -14.32
CA THR A 29 -5.03 -8.47 -15.19
C THR A 29 -4.49 -9.87 -14.96
N THR A 30 -4.70 -10.46 -13.78
CA THR A 30 -4.07 -11.74 -13.40
C THR A 30 -5.04 -12.79 -12.84
N HIS A 31 -6.36 -12.56 -12.91
CA HIS A 31 -7.38 -13.52 -12.45
C HIS A 31 -7.37 -14.83 -13.26
N LEU A 32 -6.90 -14.79 -14.51
CA LEU A 32 -6.66 -15.97 -15.34
C LEU A 32 -5.32 -16.58 -14.93
N VAL A 33 -5.28 -17.17 -13.74
CA VAL A 33 -4.07 -17.81 -13.20
C VAL A 33 -3.57 -18.86 -14.18
N THR A 34 -2.30 -18.77 -14.54
CA THR A 34 -1.64 -19.75 -15.42
C THR A 34 -1.67 -21.11 -14.72
N PRO A 35 -2.32 -22.14 -15.27
CA PRO A 35 -2.42 -23.43 -14.60
C PRO A 35 -1.01 -24.03 -14.46
N GLY A 36 -0.62 -24.34 -13.22
CA GLY A 36 0.61 -25.11 -12.93
C GLY A 36 1.66 -24.41 -12.06
N LYS A 37 1.53 -23.11 -11.73
CA LYS A 37 2.40 -22.46 -10.75
C LYS A 37 1.76 -22.43 -9.37
N SER A 38 2.52 -22.82 -8.35
CA SER A 38 2.10 -22.64 -6.97
C SER A 38 2.53 -21.26 -6.48
N LEU A 39 1.71 -20.62 -5.63
CA LEU A 39 2.06 -19.34 -5.00
C LEU A 39 3.39 -19.43 -4.23
N GLY A 40 3.74 -20.62 -3.73
CA GLY A 40 5.04 -20.85 -3.07
C GLY A 40 6.20 -20.57 -4.01
N ASP A 41 6.16 -21.09 -5.24
CA ASP A 41 7.24 -20.94 -6.21
C ASP A 41 7.46 -19.47 -6.59
N GLU A 42 6.38 -18.69 -6.69
CA GLU A 42 6.42 -17.27 -7.03
C GLU A 42 6.93 -16.38 -5.89
N LEU A 43 6.71 -16.80 -4.63
CA LEU A 43 7.25 -16.11 -3.45
C LEU A 43 8.78 -16.25 -3.34
N TYR A 44 9.34 -17.37 -3.82
CA TYR A 44 10.79 -17.60 -3.80
C TYR A 44 11.51 -17.01 -5.01
N ASP A 45 10.79 -16.43 -5.96
CA ASP A 45 11.39 -15.75 -7.09
C ASP A 45 12.19 -14.52 -6.62
N PRO A 46 13.45 -14.34 -7.05
CA PRO A 46 14.31 -13.25 -6.58
C PRO A 46 13.73 -11.86 -6.87
N ILE A 47 12.93 -11.70 -7.92
CA ILE A 47 12.28 -10.42 -8.22
C ILE A 47 11.17 -10.14 -7.22
N THR A 48 10.33 -11.14 -6.92
CA THR A 48 9.27 -11.03 -5.91
C THR A 48 9.85 -10.69 -4.55
N ILE A 49 10.94 -11.35 -4.14
CA ILE A 49 11.67 -11.06 -2.89
C ILE A 49 12.21 -9.62 -2.89
N GLY A 50 12.78 -9.16 -4.01
CA GLY A 50 13.25 -7.78 -4.17
C GLY A 50 12.12 -6.76 -3.98
N LEU A 51 10.96 -7.01 -4.58
CA LEU A 51 9.79 -6.14 -4.47
C LEU A 51 9.19 -6.17 -3.07
N TYR A 52 9.13 -7.33 -2.41
CA TYR A 52 8.63 -7.48 -1.06
C TYR A 52 9.57 -6.82 -0.03
N SER A 53 10.88 -6.94 -0.21
CA SER A 53 11.85 -6.25 0.64
C SER A 53 11.78 -4.73 0.46
N ALA A 54 11.58 -4.24 -0.77
CA ALA A 54 11.32 -2.82 -1.02
C ALA A 54 10.00 -2.34 -0.39
N ALA A 55 8.93 -3.13 -0.48
CA ALA A 55 7.65 -2.84 0.17
C ALA A 55 7.78 -2.79 1.70
N ALA A 56 8.49 -3.75 2.30
CA ALA A 56 8.76 -3.76 3.73
C ALA A 56 9.63 -2.57 4.16
N GLY A 57 10.65 -2.22 3.38
CA GLY A 57 11.53 -1.08 3.61
C GLY A 57 10.79 0.26 3.55
N THR A 58 9.92 0.44 2.56
CA THR A 58 9.08 1.65 2.43
C THR A 58 8.06 1.77 3.57
N PHE A 59 7.46 0.67 4.00
CA PHE A 59 6.60 0.66 5.18
C PHE A 59 7.36 1.01 6.46
N LEU A 60 8.52 0.40 6.69
CA LEU A 60 9.35 0.68 7.86
C LEU A 60 9.81 2.14 7.86
N ALA A 61 10.21 2.68 6.70
CA ALA A 61 10.52 4.09 6.54
C ALA A 61 9.30 4.98 6.86
N ALA A 62 8.10 4.62 6.42
CA ALA A 62 6.87 5.33 6.75
C ALA A 62 6.57 5.35 8.27
N LEU A 63 6.99 4.33 9.02
CA LEU A 63 6.86 4.28 10.47
C LEU A 63 7.94 5.09 11.20
N ILE A 64 9.19 4.97 10.77
CA ILE A 64 10.36 5.56 11.44
C ILE A 64 10.49 7.06 11.15
N ILE A 65 10.08 7.51 9.96
CA ILE A 65 10.19 8.90 9.55
C ILE A 65 9.39 9.78 10.53
N ARG A 66 10.13 10.40 11.44
CA ARG A 66 9.70 11.53 12.26
C ARG A 66 9.77 12.80 11.42
N ALA A 67 9.10 12.80 10.27
CA ALA A 67 8.97 14.02 9.47
C ALA A 67 8.13 15.03 10.26
N ARG A 68 8.76 16.13 10.70
CA ARG A 68 8.07 17.24 11.38
C ARG A 68 6.93 17.83 10.54
N LYS A 69 6.88 17.57 9.23
CA LYS A 69 5.86 18.09 8.33
C LYS A 69 5.38 17.03 7.34
N LYS A 70 4.10 16.69 7.53
CA LYS A 70 3.10 16.15 6.60
C LYS A 70 2.93 14.62 6.59
N LEU A 71 1.87 14.19 7.28
CA LEU A 71 1.19 12.89 7.16
C LEU A 71 1.10 12.36 5.71
N ILE A 72 0.94 13.26 4.74
CA ILE A 72 0.91 12.95 3.31
C ILE A 72 2.13 12.13 2.87
N VAL A 73 3.35 12.47 3.32
CA VAL A 73 4.56 11.74 2.91
C VAL A 73 4.50 10.30 3.38
N ARG A 74 4.00 10.07 4.60
CA ARG A 74 3.86 8.73 5.17
C ARG A 74 2.80 7.94 4.41
N TRP A 75 1.68 8.57 4.04
CA TRP A 75 0.65 7.94 3.21
C TRP A 75 1.16 7.55 1.82
N VAL A 76 1.92 8.43 1.17
CA VAL A 76 2.54 8.14 -0.14
C VAL A 76 3.55 6.99 -0.04
N MET A 77 4.29 6.88 1.07
CA MET A 77 5.19 5.74 1.27
C MET A 77 4.45 4.41 1.46
N LEU A 78 3.30 4.43 2.14
CA LEU A 78 2.44 3.24 2.25
C LEU A 78 1.86 2.85 0.89
N GLU A 79 1.43 3.85 0.10
CA GLU A 79 0.96 3.64 -1.28
C GLU A 79 2.08 3.06 -2.17
N ALA A 80 3.32 3.55 -2.04
CA ALA A 80 4.46 3.00 -2.77
C ALA A 80 4.70 1.52 -2.44
N GLY A 81 4.52 1.10 -1.19
CA GLY A 81 4.56 -0.32 -0.81
C GLY A 81 3.49 -1.17 -1.51
N CYS A 82 2.27 -0.65 -1.64
CA CYS A 82 1.22 -1.28 -2.45
C CYS A 82 1.62 -1.41 -3.92
N ILE A 83 2.24 -0.38 -4.50
CA ILE A 83 2.69 -0.41 -5.90
C ILE A 83 3.73 -1.51 -6.11
N CYS A 84 4.67 -1.71 -5.18
CA CYS A 84 5.60 -2.83 -5.25
C CYS A 84 4.88 -4.20 -5.29
N GLY A 85 3.84 -4.36 -4.47
CA GLY A 85 2.99 -5.56 -4.49
C GLY A 85 2.21 -5.74 -5.79
N LEU A 86 1.71 -4.63 -6.37
CA LEU A 86 1.01 -4.63 -7.65
C LEU A 86 1.94 -5.07 -8.78
N VAL A 87 3.15 -4.51 -8.82
CA VAL A 87 4.17 -4.89 -9.81
C VAL A 87 4.52 -6.37 -9.66
N ALA A 88 4.69 -6.87 -8.43
CA ALA A 88 4.96 -8.29 -8.19
C ALA A 88 3.82 -9.18 -8.73
N ALA A 89 2.57 -8.81 -8.44
CA ALA A 89 1.39 -9.52 -8.94
C ALA A 89 1.35 -9.56 -10.48
N MET A 90 1.60 -8.43 -11.13
CA MET A 90 1.60 -8.35 -12.60
C MET A 90 2.75 -9.13 -13.25
N MET A 91 3.94 -9.15 -12.63
CA MET A 91 5.09 -9.87 -13.17
C MET A 91 4.95 -11.39 -13.07
N GLN A 92 4.37 -11.89 -11.98
CA GLN A 92 4.18 -13.32 -11.77
C GLN A 92 2.85 -13.84 -12.33
N GLY A 93 1.89 -12.96 -12.56
CA GLY A 93 0.57 -13.34 -13.02
C GLY A 93 -0.32 -13.92 -11.92
N ASP A 94 -0.05 -13.58 -10.65
CA ASP A 94 -0.89 -13.96 -9.50
C ASP A 94 -1.25 -12.73 -8.64
N TRP A 95 -2.53 -12.38 -8.66
CA TRP A 95 -3.10 -11.28 -7.86
C TRP A 95 -2.91 -11.48 -6.35
N ARG A 96 -2.74 -12.72 -5.87
CA ARG A 96 -2.61 -13.03 -4.44
C ARG A 96 -1.34 -12.41 -3.85
N LEU A 97 -0.31 -12.19 -4.66
CA LEU A 97 0.91 -11.48 -4.26
C LEU A 97 0.65 -10.01 -3.88
N TYR A 98 -0.49 -9.44 -4.26
CA TYR A 98 -0.88 -8.09 -3.84
C TYR A 98 -1.40 -8.04 -2.40
N ILE A 99 -2.00 -9.13 -1.90
CA ILE A 99 -2.75 -9.15 -0.63
C ILE A 99 -1.85 -8.77 0.55
N ALA A 100 -0.66 -9.36 0.65
CA ALA A 100 0.22 -9.14 1.80
C ALA A 100 0.74 -7.68 1.86
N PRO A 101 1.32 -7.11 0.79
CA PRO A 101 1.69 -5.69 0.75
C PRO A 101 0.51 -4.75 1.02
N TRP A 102 -0.67 -5.06 0.48
CA TRP A 102 -1.87 -4.25 0.68
C TRP A 102 -2.40 -4.27 2.12
N ALA A 103 -2.46 -5.45 2.74
CA ALA A 103 -2.86 -5.58 4.14
C ALA A 103 -1.93 -4.80 5.07
N LEU A 104 -0.63 -4.84 4.78
CA LEU A 104 0.40 -4.13 5.53
C LEU A 104 0.25 -2.61 5.37
N ALA A 105 -0.01 -2.13 4.15
CA ALA A 105 -0.31 -0.72 3.91
C ALA A 105 -1.60 -0.27 4.62
N LEU A 106 -2.67 -1.08 4.60
CA LEU A 106 -3.93 -0.79 5.31
C LEU A 106 -3.72 -0.58 6.81
N VAL A 107 -2.93 -1.45 7.46
CA VAL A 107 -2.58 -1.28 8.87
C VAL A 107 -1.88 0.06 9.09
N GLY A 108 -0.97 0.45 8.20
CA GLY A 108 -0.33 1.77 8.21
C GLY A 108 -1.32 2.92 8.04
N PHE A 109 -2.26 2.81 7.10
CA PHE A 109 -3.28 3.84 6.85
C PHE A 109 -4.23 4.02 8.04
N ILE A 110 -4.63 2.93 8.70
CA ILE A 110 -5.47 2.98 9.90
C ILE A 110 -4.70 3.65 11.05
N GLY A 111 -3.45 3.25 11.27
CA GLY A 111 -2.59 3.83 12.30
C GLY A 111 -2.31 5.33 12.09
N LEU A 112 -2.29 5.76 10.82
CA LEU A 112 -2.04 7.14 10.39
C LEU A 112 -3.30 7.87 9.95
N TYR A 113 -4.48 7.41 10.36
CA TYR A 113 -5.72 8.10 10.09
C TYR A 113 -5.60 9.56 10.58
N PRO A 114 -6.00 10.57 9.79
CA PRO A 114 -5.99 11.95 10.24
C PRO A 114 -7.04 12.11 11.34
N ARG A 115 -6.62 11.85 12.60
CA ARG A 115 -7.42 12.14 13.79
C ARG A 115 -7.58 13.65 13.83
N VAL A 116 -8.71 14.14 13.34
CA VAL A 116 -9.12 15.52 13.50
C VAL A 116 -9.02 15.80 14.99
N ARG A 117 -8.13 16.73 15.39
CA ARG A 117 -8.21 17.29 16.74
C ARG A 117 -9.54 18.03 16.78
N MET A 118 -10.61 17.35 17.19
CA MET A 118 -11.73 18.03 17.81
C MET A 118 -11.13 18.65 19.07
N GLY A 119 -10.92 19.96 19.02
CA GLY A 119 -10.18 20.67 20.05
C GLY A 119 -10.79 20.39 21.42
N THR A 120 -10.09 19.61 22.23
CA THR A 120 -10.13 19.80 23.67
C THR A 120 -9.42 21.12 23.93
N ARG A 121 -10.23 22.17 24.09
CA ARG A 121 -9.83 23.32 24.91
C ARG A 121 -9.49 22.83 26.31
#